data_AF-A0A151EMP3-F1
#
_entry.id   AF-A0A151EMP3-F1
#
_cell.length_a   1.000
_cell.length_b   1.000
_cell.length_c   1.000
_cell.angle_alpha   90.00
_cell.angle_beta   90.00
_cell.angle_gamma   90.00
#
_symmetry.space_group_name_H-M   'P 1'
#
loop_
_entity.id
_entity.type
_entity.pdbx_description
1 polymer ?
#
loop_
_entity_poly.entity_id
_entity_poly.type
_entity_poly.pdbx_seq_one_letter_code
_entity_poly.pdbx_strand_id
1 'polypeptide(L)'
;MAEDEDERIITVPFRKLQDVPRTRRAQKAIKLLKAHVARHMKADVDDVWIYWDLNEAIWARGREKPPNKIKVKAIKFEDGLVEVSLPDEE
;
A
#
# COMPACT_ATOMS: atom_id res chain seq x y z
N MET A 1 -9.75 -1.15 28.28
CA MET A 1 -8.64 -1.48 27.37
C MET A 1 -9.32 -1.69 26.05
N ALA A 2 -9.39 -0.63 25.25
CA ALA A 2 -10.08 -0.71 23.96
C ALA A 2 -9.13 -1.43 23.01
N GLU A 3 -9.63 -2.50 22.38
CA GLU A 3 -9.00 -3.22 21.27
C GLU A 3 -8.35 -2.21 20.32
N ASP A 4 -7.05 -2.35 20.07
CA ASP A 4 -6.29 -1.48 19.17
C ASP A 4 -6.69 -1.79 17.72
N GLU A 5 -7.92 -1.42 17.33
CA GLU A 5 -8.29 -1.19 15.93
C GLU A 5 -7.56 0.09 15.47
N ASP A 6 -6.27 -0.03 15.18
CA ASP A 6 -5.47 1.03 14.59
C ASP A 6 -5.90 1.22 13.12
N GLU A 7 -7.02 1.88 12.90
CA GLU A 7 -7.41 2.37 11.59
C GLU A 7 -6.59 3.61 11.26
N ARG A 8 -5.68 3.49 10.28
CA ARG A 8 -4.86 4.63 9.84
C ARG A 8 -4.97 4.86 8.35
N ILE A 9 -5.36 6.09 8.00
CA ILE A 9 -5.27 6.59 6.64
C ILE A 9 -3.84 7.10 6.45
N ILE A 10 -3.05 6.38 5.67
CA ILE A 10 -1.68 6.76 5.35
C ILE A 10 -1.56 7.10 3.87
N THR A 11 -0.88 8.20 3.58
CA THR A 11 -0.53 8.53 2.20
C THR A 11 0.83 7.93 1.89
N VAL A 12 0.89 6.97 0.96
CA VAL A 12 2.14 6.34 0.55
C VAL A 12 2.73 7.10 -0.64
N PRO A 13 3.89 7.76 -0.47
CA PRO A 13 4.58 8.41 -1.57
C PRO A 13 5.43 7.41 -2.37
N PHE A 14 5.22 7.33 -3.67
CA PHE A 14 5.99 6.46 -4.56
C PHE A 14 7.25 7.12 -5.15
N ARG A 15 7.87 8.03 -4.40
CA ARG A 15 9.01 8.85 -4.86
C ARG A 15 10.21 7.99 -5.31
N LYS A 16 10.39 6.81 -4.72
CA LYS A 16 11.46 5.85 -5.06
C LYS A 16 11.22 5.07 -6.36
N LEU A 17 10.12 5.29 -7.09
CA LEU A 17 9.87 4.64 -8.38
C LEU A 17 10.74 5.17 -9.53
N GLN A 18 11.30 6.36 -9.40
CA GLN A 18 12.14 6.95 -10.44
C GLN A 18 13.50 6.22 -10.57
N ASP A 19 13.90 5.50 -9.51
CA ASP A 19 15.13 4.71 -9.43
C ASP A 19 15.10 3.47 -10.34
N VAL A 20 13.90 2.97 -10.68
CA VAL A 20 13.73 1.78 -11.51
C VAL A 20 13.35 2.16 -12.95
N PRO A 21 13.74 1.34 -13.96
CA PRO A 21 13.32 1.55 -15.34
C PRO A 21 11.80 1.59 -15.43
N ARG A 22 11.28 2.39 -16.38
CA ARG A 22 9.84 2.61 -16.57
C ARG A 22 9.05 1.31 -16.58
N THR A 23 9.56 0.31 -17.29
CA THR A 23 8.93 -1.00 -17.40
C THR A 23 8.77 -1.75 -16.08
N ARG A 24 9.43 -1.41 -14.97
CA ARG A 24 9.31 -2.15 -13.69
C ARG A 24 8.66 -1.34 -12.56
N ARG A 25 8.11 -0.15 -12.87
CA ARG A 25 7.60 0.77 -11.86
C ARG A 25 6.40 0.24 -11.09
N ALA A 26 5.39 -0.30 -11.75
CA ALA A 26 4.21 -0.86 -11.06
C ALA A 26 4.59 -1.99 -10.06
N GLN A 27 5.47 -2.90 -10.47
CA GLN A 27 5.97 -3.97 -9.58
C GLN A 27 6.73 -3.42 -8.37
N LYS A 28 7.54 -2.37 -8.57
CA LYS A 28 8.26 -1.71 -7.48
C LYS A 28 7.30 -0.93 -6.57
N ALA A 29 6.21 -0.38 -7.09
CA ALA A 29 5.20 0.34 -6.32
C ALA A 29 4.56 -0.59 -5.29
N ILE A 30 4.15 -1.80 -5.69
CA ILE A 30 3.59 -2.81 -4.79
C ILE A 30 4.59 -3.16 -3.67
N LYS A 31 5.87 -3.38 -4.01
CA LYS A 31 6.91 -3.66 -2.99
C LYS A 31 7.12 -2.50 -2.03
N LEU A 32 7.13 -1.27 -2.54
CA LEU A 32 7.24 -0.06 -1.74
C LEU A 32 6.04 0.12 -0.81
N LEU A 33 4.84 -0.16 -1.31
CA LEU A 33 3.60 -0.11 -0.56
C LEU A 33 3.68 -1.07 0.63
N LYS A 34 3.97 -2.35 0.38
CA LYS A 34 4.14 -3.35 1.45
C LYS A 34 5.16 -2.92 2.49
N ALA A 35 6.33 -2.46 2.07
CA ALA A 35 7.38 -2.01 2.97
C ALA A 35 7.00 -0.75 3.78
N HIS A 36 6.21 0.15 3.19
CA HIS A 36 5.74 1.36 3.86
C HIS A 36 4.68 1.04 4.92
N VAL A 37 3.73 0.17 4.57
CA VAL A 37 2.67 -0.29 5.48
C VAL A 37 3.28 -1.08 6.64
N ALA A 38 4.13 -2.07 6.37
CA ALA A 38 4.85 -2.86 7.37
C ALA A 38 5.60 -1.98 8.37
N ARG A 39 6.30 -0.94 7.89
CA ARG A 39 7.03 0.01 8.74
C ARG A 39 6.12 0.82 9.66
N HIS A 40 4.97 1.29 9.18
CA HIS A 40 4.08 2.16 9.96
C HIS A 40 3.16 1.38 10.91
N MET A 41 2.74 0.17 10.51
CA MET A 41 1.86 -0.68 11.31
C MET A 41 2.63 -1.66 12.23
N LYS A 42 3.97 -1.68 12.14
CA LYS A 42 4.84 -2.64 12.85
C LYS A 42 4.37 -4.07 12.61
N ALA A 43 4.12 -4.40 11.34
CA ALA A 43 3.73 -5.73 10.89
C ALA A 43 4.82 -6.28 9.95
N ASP A 44 4.83 -7.59 9.76
CA ASP A 44 5.72 -8.23 8.80
C ASP A 44 5.27 -7.97 7.36
N VAL A 45 6.23 -7.98 6.43
CA VAL A 45 5.97 -7.65 5.01
C VAL A 45 5.13 -8.74 4.32
N ASP A 46 5.20 -9.97 4.82
CA ASP A 46 4.47 -11.13 4.31
C ASP A 46 2.99 -11.10 4.73
N ASP A 47 2.68 -10.58 5.92
CA ASP A 47 1.31 -10.48 6.47
C ASP A 47 0.52 -9.27 5.95
N VAL A 48 1.09 -8.50 5.00
CA VAL A 48 0.38 -7.39 4.34
C VAL A 48 -0.44 -7.92 3.17
N TRP A 49 -1.76 -7.96 3.37
CA TRP A 49 -2.75 -8.27 2.35
C TRP A 49 -3.17 -7.00 1.63
N ILE A 50 -2.97 -7.00 0.31
CA ILE A 50 -3.35 -5.92 -0.58
C ILE A 50 -4.64 -6.33 -1.28
N TYR A 51 -5.70 -5.56 -1.10
CA TYR A 51 -6.95 -5.77 -1.84
C TYR A 51 -6.74 -5.57 -3.35
N TRP A 52 -7.49 -6.34 -4.13
CA TRP A 52 -7.53 -6.28 -5.59
C TRP A 52 -7.76 -4.86 -6.14
N ASP A 53 -8.69 -4.08 -5.58
CA ASP A 53 -8.99 -2.70 -6.02
C ASP A 53 -7.74 -1.81 -5.96
N LEU A 54 -6.97 -1.93 -4.89
CA LEU A 54 -5.74 -1.17 -4.70
C LEU A 54 -4.67 -1.57 -5.71
N ASN A 55 -4.56 -2.87 -6.02
CA ASN A 55 -3.70 -3.34 -7.08
C ASN A 55 -4.16 -2.76 -8.43
N GLU A 56 -5.44 -2.84 -8.78
CA GLU A 56 -5.96 -2.28 -10.02
C GLU A 56 -5.71 -0.77 -10.14
N ALA A 57 -5.89 0.01 -9.07
CA ALA A 57 -5.55 1.43 -9.06
C ALA A 57 -4.06 1.71 -9.35
N ILE A 58 -3.16 0.86 -8.87
CA ILE A 58 -1.73 0.94 -9.19
C ILE A 58 -1.48 0.64 -10.67
N TRP A 59 -2.20 -0.33 -11.24
CA TRP A 59 -2.05 -0.78 -12.64
C TRP A 59 -2.92 -0.02 -13.66
N ALA A 60 -3.83 0.86 -13.23
CA ALA A 60 -4.81 1.54 -14.08
C ALA A 60 -4.19 2.33 -15.25
N ARG A 61 -3.00 2.88 -15.07
CA ARG A 61 -2.25 3.64 -16.09
C ARG A 61 -1.15 2.80 -16.78
N GLY A 62 -1.23 1.48 -16.62
CA GLY A 62 -0.26 0.51 -17.12
C GLY A 62 1.01 0.41 -16.27
N ARG A 63 1.89 -0.50 -16.67
CA ARG A 63 3.12 -0.86 -15.94
C ARG A 63 4.11 0.30 -15.77
N GLU A 64 4.09 1.25 -16.71
CA GLU A 64 5.06 2.35 -16.81
C GLU A 64 4.74 3.59 -15.99
N LYS A 65 3.46 3.84 -15.73
CA LYS A 65 2.98 5.08 -15.11
C LYS A 65 2.08 4.82 -13.90
N PRO A 66 2.53 4.04 -12.89
CA PRO A 66 1.78 3.97 -11.65
C PRO A 66 1.60 5.36 -11.02
N PRO A 67 0.55 5.57 -10.20
CA PRO A 67 0.32 6.83 -9.52
C PRO A 67 1.51 7.23 -8.62
N ASN A 68 1.74 8.53 -8.46
CA ASN A 68 2.85 9.06 -7.66
C ASN A 68 2.58 9.04 -6.15
N LYS A 69 1.31 9.10 -5.77
CA LYS A 69 0.81 9.04 -4.39
C LYS A 69 -0.47 8.23 -4.41
N ILE A 70 -0.64 7.38 -3.40
CA ILE A 70 -1.91 6.71 -3.11
C ILE A 70 -2.19 6.94 -1.63
N LYS A 71 -3.43 7.31 -1.32
CA LYS A 71 -3.94 7.20 0.05
C LYS A 71 -4.38 5.75 0.22
N VAL A 72 -3.95 5.11 1.29
CA VAL A 72 -4.43 3.78 1.67
C VAL A 72 -5.03 3.85 3.06
N LYS A 73 -6.14 3.15 3.25
CA LYS A 73 -6.64 2.83 4.57
C LYS A 73 -6.02 1.49 4.94
N ALA A 74 -5.19 1.49 5.98
CA ALA A 74 -4.62 0.27 6.53
C ALA A 74 -5.31 -0.01 7.86
N ILE A 75 -5.83 -1.23 8.00
CA ILE A 75 -6.45 -1.75 9.22
C ILE A 75 -5.54 -2.85 9.72
N LYS A 76 -5.08 -2.72 10.97
CA LYS A 76 -4.28 -3.75 11.63
C LYS A 76 -5.21 -4.59 12.51
N PHE A 77 -5.21 -5.90 12.30
CA PHE A 77 -5.84 -6.85 13.21
C PHE A 77 -4.81 -7.36 14.22
N GLU A 78 -5.30 -7.83 15.38
CA GLU A 78 -4.49 -8.32 16.50
C GLU A 78 -3.59 -9.52 16.12
N ASP A 79 -3.93 -10.23 15.03
CA ASP A 79 -3.18 -11.36 14.46
C ASP A 79 -1.93 -10.94 13.64
N GLY A 80 -1.67 -9.63 13.52
CA GLY A 80 -0.55 -9.11 12.70
C GLY A 80 -0.89 -8.97 11.21
N LEU A 81 -2.09 -9.39 10.80
CA LEU A 81 -2.61 -9.20 9.45
C LEU A 81 -2.93 -7.73 9.22
N VAL A 82 -2.36 -7.14 8.16
CA VAL A 82 -2.67 -5.76 7.76
C VAL A 82 -3.41 -5.78 6.44
N GLU A 83 -4.67 -5.36 6.52
CA GLU A 83 -5.54 -5.18 5.38
C GLU A 83 -5.41 -3.77 4.83
N VAL A 84 -5.07 -3.65 3.54
CA VAL A 84 -4.87 -2.36 2.87
C VAL A 84 -5.93 -2.18 1.79
N SER A 85 -6.96 -1.37 2.06
CA SER A 85 -7.96 -0.97 1.07
C SER A 85 -7.67 0.43 0.52
N LEU A 86 -8.20 0.71 -0.67
CA LEU A 86 -8.39 2.10 -1.09
C LEU A 86 -9.38 2.73 -0.09
N PRO A 87 -9.10 3.92 0.45
CA PRO A 87 -10.19 4.78 0.86
C PRO A 87 -10.92 5.11 -0.44
N ASP A 88 -12.18 4.73 -0.55
CA ASP A 88 -13.11 5.35 -1.48
C ASP A 88 -12.84 6.87 -1.47
N GLU A 89 -12.26 7.38 -2.56
CA GLU A 89 -12.46 8.78 -2.94
C GLU A 89 -13.78 8.75 -3.72
N GLU A 90 -14.87 9.10 -3.03
CA GLU A 90 -15.90 9.93 -3.65
C GLU A 90 -15.25 11.27 -4.09
#